data_AF-A0A1G3BE95-F1
#
_entry.id   AF-A0A1G3BE95-F1
#
_cell.length_a   1.000
_cell.length_b   1.000
_cell.length_c   1.000
_cell.angle_alpha   90.00
_cell.angle_beta   90.00
_cell.angle_gamma   90.00
#
_symmetry.space_group_name_H-M   'P 1'
#
loop_
_entity.id
_entity.type
_entity.pdbx_description
1 polymer ?
#
loop_
_entity_poly.entity_id
_entity_poly.type
_entity_poly.pdbx_seq_one_letter_code
_entity_poly.pdbx_strand_id
1 'polypeptide(L)'
;MGIKEALKELGLSAEIEVTLVDSPEKARDYKFLGSPTIKINGLDLEAGRGDRPVAPTATENFSINACRTYIYEGALYHYPPKEMLLEVLKSLKERRGAS
;
A
#
# COMPACT_ATOMS: atom_id res chain seq x y z
N MET A 1 -12.88 -1.51 3.88
CA MET A 1 -12.24 -2.83 4.14
C MET A 1 -10.76 -2.59 4.36
N GLY A 2 -10.17 -3.15 5.42
CA GLY A 2 -8.74 -3.07 5.72
C GLY A 2 -7.94 -4.26 5.19
N ILE A 3 -6.62 -4.20 5.35
CA ILE A 3 -5.68 -5.26 4.92
C ILE A 3 -5.95 -6.61 5.62
N LYS A 4 -6.38 -6.59 6.88
CA LYS A 4 -6.72 -7.79 7.66
C LYS A 4 -7.88 -8.54 7.05
N GLU A 5 -8.96 -7.84 6.71
CA GLU A 5 -10.12 -8.43 6.04
C GLU A 5 -9.77 -8.95 4.64
N ALA A 6 -8.93 -8.22 3.89
CA ALA A 6 -8.47 -8.64 2.56
C ALA A 6 -7.71 -9.97 2.61
N LEU A 7 -6.78 -10.13 3.56
CA LEU A 7 -6.03 -11.36 3.78
C LEU A 7 -6.95 -12.53 4.14
N LYS A 8 -7.91 -12.29 5.04
CA LYS A 8 -8.91 -13.30 5.44
C LYS A 8 -9.78 -13.74 4.26
N GLU A 9 -10.24 -12.81 3.43
CA GLU A 9 -11.06 -13.10 2.25
C GLU A 9 -10.32 -13.96 1.22
N LEU A 10 -9.01 -13.78 1.09
CA LEU A 10 -8.16 -14.55 0.16
C LEU A 10 -7.60 -15.85 0.76
N GLY A 11 -7.90 -16.14 2.04
CA GLY A 11 -7.34 -17.28 2.78
C GLY A 11 -5.82 -17.20 2.93
N LEU A 12 -5.27 -15.98 3.03
CA LEU A 12 -3.85 -15.73 3.17
C LEU A 12 -3.50 -15.48 4.64
N SER A 13 -2.42 -16.11 5.10
CA SER A 13 -1.79 -15.81 6.40
C SER A 13 -0.53 -15.00 6.16
N ALA A 14 -0.49 -13.78 6.70
CA ALA A 14 0.67 -12.90 6.66
C ALA A 14 0.84 -12.20 8.01
N GLU A 15 2.08 -11.89 8.35
CA GLU A 15 2.40 -11.03 9.49
C GLU A 15 2.04 -9.58 9.15
N ILE A 16 1.39 -8.90 10.08
CA ILE A 16 0.96 -7.50 9.90
C ILE A 16 1.60 -6.69 11.00
N GLU A 17 2.53 -5.83 10.61
CA GLU A 17 3.10 -4.80 11.47
C GLU A 17 2.38 -3.46 11.21
N VAL A 18 1.97 -2.79 12.29
CA VAL A 18 1.37 -1.45 12.21
C VAL A 18 2.31 -0.49 12.92
N THR A 19 2.88 0.41 12.15
CA THR A 19 3.87 1.37 12.66
C THR A 19 3.31 2.78 12.68
N LEU A 20 3.32 3.42 13.85
CA LEU A 20 2.98 4.82 14.00
C LEU A 20 4.15 5.69 13.53
N VAL A 21 3.88 6.57 12.56
CA VAL A 21 4.82 7.56 12.03
C VAL A 21 4.43 8.93 12.58
N ASP A 22 5.01 9.30 13.71
CA ASP A 22 4.73 10.54 14.45
C ASP A 22 5.86 11.57 14.40
N SER A 23 6.99 11.25 13.76
CA SER A 23 8.12 12.17 13.59
C SER A 23 8.59 12.26 12.12
N PRO A 24 9.13 13.41 11.70
CA PRO A 24 9.73 13.56 10.37
C PRO A 24 10.87 12.56 10.11
N GLU A 25 11.62 12.18 11.14
CA GLU A 25 12.68 11.17 11.06
C GLU A 25 12.09 9.80 10.70
N LYS A 26 11.07 9.35 11.44
CA LYS A 26 10.32 8.13 11.09
C LYS A 26 9.72 8.22 9.70
N ALA A 27 9.20 9.39 9.30
CA ALA A 27 8.64 9.55 7.97
C ALA A 27 9.69 9.29 6.87
N ARG A 28 10.93 9.73 7.07
CA ARG A 28 12.05 9.45 6.16
C ARG A 28 12.46 7.99 6.20
N ASP A 29 12.64 7.41 7.39
CA ASP A 29 13.07 6.02 7.56
C ASP A 29 12.09 5.03 6.91
N TYR A 30 10.79 5.24 7.12
CA TYR A 30 9.74 4.42 6.54
C TYR A 30 9.39 4.80 5.10
N LYS A 31 9.99 5.86 4.53
CA LYS A 31 9.58 6.45 3.26
C LYS A 31 8.06 6.65 3.24
N PHE A 32 7.56 7.29 4.28
CA PHE A 32 6.14 7.49 4.56
C PHE A 32 5.58 8.61 3.69
N LEU A 33 4.64 8.25 2.81
CA LEU A 33 4.04 9.17 1.84
C LEU A 33 2.74 9.80 2.35
N GLY A 34 2.38 9.52 3.60
CA GLY A 34 1.11 9.94 4.19
C GLY A 34 0.23 8.76 4.61
N SER A 35 -0.81 9.07 5.37
CA SER A 35 -1.73 8.05 5.87
C SER A 35 -2.92 7.86 4.91
N PRO A 36 -3.40 6.62 4.71
CA PRO A 36 -2.70 5.38 5.04
C PRO A 36 -1.50 5.16 4.07
N THR A 37 -0.47 4.45 4.52
CA THR A 37 0.55 3.86 3.64
C THR A 37 0.59 2.36 3.92
N ILE A 38 0.39 1.55 2.89
CA ILE A 38 0.40 0.09 2.99
C ILE A 38 1.57 -0.40 2.16
N LYS A 39 2.47 -1.13 2.81
CA LYS A 39 3.59 -1.81 2.17
C LYS A 39 3.41 -3.32 2.29
N ILE A 40 3.63 -4.04 1.21
CA ILE A 40 3.58 -5.50 1.15
C ILE A 40 4.98 -5.95 0.76
N ASN A 41 5.63 -6.73 1.63
CA ASN A 41 7.05 -7.12 1.49
C ASN A 41 7.99 -5.92 1.25
N GLY A 42 7.77 -4.81 1.98
CA GLY A 42 8.56 -3.58 1.85
C GLY A 42 8.24 -2.70 0.62
N LEU A 43 7.43 -3.20 -0.31
CA LEU A 43 7.00 -2.46 -1.50
C LEU A 43 5.66 -1.79 -1.27
N ASP A 44 5.50 -0.56 -1.73
CA ASP A 44 4.23 0.14 -1.65
C ASP A 44 3.12 -0.57 -2.43
N LEU A 45 1.89 -0.52 -1.93
CA LEU A 45 0.71 -1.11 -2.57
C LEU A 45 0.56 -0.70 -4.05
N GLU A 46 0.89 0.54 -4.40
CA GLU A 46 0.82 1.03 -5.79
C GLU A 46 1.90 0.42 -6.68
N ALA A 47 3.09 0.12 -6.13
CA ALA A 47 4.18 -0.53 -6.87
C ALA A 47 3.85 -1.99 -7.22
N GLY A 48 3.02 -2.67 -6.42
CA GLY A 48 2.58 -4.04 -6.67
C GLY A 48 1.75 -4.24 -7.94
N ARG A 49 1.26 -3.15 -8.57
CA ARG A 49 0.36 -3.21 -9.74
C ARG A 49 1.07 -3.27 -11.09
N GLY A 50 2.40 -3.20 -11.15
CA GLY A 50 3.22 -3.49 -12.34
C GLY A 50 3.10 -2.50 -13.52
N ASP A 51 1.98 -1.80 -13.67
CA ASP A 51 1.61 -1.09 -14.91
C ASP A 51 1.45 0.42 -14.75
N ARG A 52 1.83 0.99 -13.59
CA ARG A 52 1.73 2.44 -13.38
C ARG A 52 3.05 3.02 -12.91
N PRO A 53 3.48 4.18 -13.45
CA PRO A 53 4.41 5.01 -12.71
C PRO A 53 3.76 5.25 -11.35
N VAL A 54 4.51 4.98 -10.27
CA VAL A 54 4.18 5.46 -8.92
C VAL A 54 3.65 6.88 -9.12
N ALA A 55 2.38 7.12 -8.77
CA ALA A 55 1.77 8.41 -9.04
C ALA A 55 2.73 9.51 -8.56
N PRO A 56 2.98 10.57 -9.34
CA PRO A 56 3.94 11.63 -8.99
C PRO A 56 3.55 12.45 -7.75
N THR A 57 2.68 11.93 -6.88
CA THR A 57 2.49 12.42 -5.51
C THR A 57 3.65 12.02 -4.59
N ALA A 58 4.60 11.20 -5.04
CA ALA A 58 5.86 10.97 -4.37
C ALA A 58 7.00 11.82 -4.99
N THR A 59 6.84 13.14 -5.04
CA THR A 59 8.02 13.96 -4.71
C THR A 59 8.53 13.46 -3.35
N GLU A 60 9.83 13.42 -3.11
CA GLU A 60 10.51 12.93 -1.89
C GLU A 60 10.15 13.69 -0.59
N ASN A 61 8.88 14.03 -0.42
CA ASN A 61 8.30 14.88 0.59
C ASN A 61 7.69 13.98 1.66
N PHE A 62 8.57 13.19 2.29
CA PHE A 62 8.22 12.35 3.42
C PHE A 62 7.81 13.25 4.59
N SER A 63 6.51 13.34 4.85
CA SER A 63 5.95 14.27 5.82
C SER A 63 4.92 13.55 6.70
N ILE A 64 5.00 13.82 8.01
CA ILE A 64 4.04 13.33 9.00
C ILE A 64 2.61 13.84 8.75
N ASN A 65 2.47 14.96 8.03
CA ASN A 65 1.20 15.62 7.73
C ASN A 65 0.71 15.36 6.30
N ALA A 66 1.33 14.43 5.57
CA ALA A 66 0.91 14.13 4.22
C ALA A 66 -0.44 13.38 4.21
N CYS A 67 -1.41 13.92 3.48
CA CYS A 67 -2.61 13.19 3.08
C CYS A 67 -2.33 12.48 1.76
N ARG A 68 -2.51 11.15 1.75
CA ARG A 68 -2.31 10.35 0.55
C ARG A 68 -3.61 10.16 -0.21
N THR A 69 -3.50 10.04 -1.52
CA THR A 69 -4.58 9.60 -2.39
C THR A 69 -4.13 8.38 -3.20
N TYR A 70 -5.11 7.60 -3.65
CA TYR A 70 -4.93 6.38 -4.42
C TYR A 70 -5.71 6.51 -5.71
N ILE A 71 -5.09 6.17 -6.83
CA ILE A 71 -5.79 6.14 -8.12
C ILE A 71 -6.13 4.70 -8.48
N TYR A 72 -7.41 4.42 -8.63
CA TYR A 72 -7.93 3.10 -8.97
C TYR A 72 -9.01 3.23 -10.05
N GLU A 73 -8.85 2.48 -11.15
CA GLU A 73 -9.77 2.53 -12.32
C GLU A 73 -10.13 3.96 -12.82
N GLY A 74 -9.16 4.89 -12.76
CA GLY A 74 -9.35 6.27 -13.20
C GLY A 74 -10.01 7.20 -12.17
N ALA A 75 -10.43 6.67 -11.02
CA ALA A 75 -10.97 7.44 -9.90
C ALA A 75 -9.93 7.63 -8.78
N LEU A 76 -10.07 8.73 -8.05
CA LEU A 76 -9.23 9.11 -6.92
C LEU A 76 -9.91 8.76 -5.59
N TYR A 77 -9.17 8.15 -4.68
CA TYR A 77 -9.65 7.70 -3.37
C TYR A 77 -8.72 8.17 -2.25
N HIS A 78 -9.27 8.50 -1.08
CA HIS A 78 -8.48 8.86 0.11
C HIS A 78 -7.99 7.63 0.89
N TYR A 79 -8.56 6.46 0.60
CA TYR A 79 -8.17 5.17 1.13
C TYR A 79 -8.08 4.18 -0.04
N PRO A 80 -7.19 3.18 0.02
CA PRO A 80 -7.13 2.19 -1.04
C PRO A 80 -8.47 1.43 -1.10
N PRO A 81 -9.12 1.36 -2.28
CA PRO A 81 -10.38 0.63 -2.41
C PRO A 81 -10.17 -0.87 -2.17
N LYS A 82 -11.27 -1.56 -1.82
CA LYS A 82 -11.23 -2.99 -1.49
C LYS A 82 -10.64 -3.80 -2.63
N GLU A 83 -11.10 -3.54 -3.84
CA GLU A 83 -10.71 -4.25 -5.06
C GLU A 83 -9.20 -4.12 -5.32
N MET A 84 -8.63 -2.93 -5.11
CA MET A 84 -7.18 -2.71 -5.21
C MET A 84 -6.36 -3.59 -4.27
N LEU A 85 -6.80 -3.73 -3.01
CA LEU A 85 -6.11 -4.59 -2.04
C LEU A 85 -6.17 -6.06 -2.46
N LEU A 86 -7.33 -6.53 -2.91
CA LEU A 86 -7.53 -7.91 -3.33
C LEU A 86 -6.71 -8.25 -4.57
N GLU A 87 -6.69 -7.37 -5.57
CA GLU A 87 -5.94 -7.58 -6.81
C GLU A 87 -4.44 -7.72 -6.54
N VAL A 88 -3.86 -6.81 -5.74
CA VAL A 88 -2.43 -6.87 -5.43
C VAL A 88 -2.10 -8.14 -4.65
N LEU A 89 -2.88 -8.48 -3.63
CA LEU A 89 -2.65 -9.69 -2.83
C LEU A 89 -2.82 -10.97 -3.66
N LYS A 90 -3.81 -11.01 -4.56
CA LYS A 90 -4.05 -12.15 -5.46
C LYS A 90 -2.89 -12.33 -6.44
N SER A 91 -2.46 -11.25 -7.09
CA SER A 91 -1.30 -11.23 -7.99
C SER A 91 -0.03 -11.75 -7.28
N LEU A 92 0.20 -11.32 -6.04
CA LEU A 92 1.35 -11.82 -5.24
C LEU A 92 1.23 -13.30 -4.89
N LYS A 93 0.03 -13.79 -4.57
CA LYS A 93 -0.23 -15.22 -4.33
C LYS A 93 0.08 -16.05 -5.58
N GLU A 94 -0.37 -15.60 -6.74
CA GLU A 94 -0.14 -16.26 -8.03
C GLU A 94 1.35 -16.31 -8.39
N ARG A 95 2.09 -15.22 -8.14
CA ARG A 95 3.56 -15.18 -8.35
C ARG A 95 4.33 -16.12 -7.42
N ARG A 96 3.86 -16.37 -6.19
CA ARG A 96 4.50 -17.31 -5.25
C ARG A 96 4.13 -18.77 -5.49
N GLY A 97 2.98 -19.04 -6.10
CA GLY A 97 2.55 -20.40 -6.48
C GLY A 97 3.13 -20.89 -7.80
N ALA A 98 3.84 -20.03 -8.53
CA ALA A 98 4.48 -20.34 -9.81
C ALA A 98 5.98 -20.70 -9.67
N SER A 99 6.44 -21.12 -8.49
CA SER A 99 7.81 -21.57 -8.21
C SER A 99 7.86 -23.00 -7.70
#